data_AF-A0A177CPY5-F1
#
_entry.id   AF-A0A177CPY5-F1
#
_cell.length_a   1.000
_cell.length_b   1.000
_cell.length_c   1.000
_cell.angle_alpha   90.00
_cell.angle_beta   90.00
_cell.angle_gamma   90.00
#
_symmetry.space_group_name_H-M   'P 1'
#
loop_
_entity.id
_entity.type
_entity.pdbx_description
1 polymer ?
#
loop_
_entity_poly.entity_id
_entity_poly.type
_entity_poly.pdbx_seq_one_letter_code
_entity_poly.pdbx_strand_id
1 'polypeptide(L)'
;MSSHKTIVEQKQQFLQSKKQYLSRGIAPSEKLKQIALDGGVELSVLKGAVDKVNRELKQHSRRVYSRQMSEHVVEQIDTFYWESGSRDVDDEAIDTTTDMTDDEHAIYQGEDLTQDAVIAKLPTRWDTSSDPTPSSAEEHVDQDDYLSAITRLQSLSAHRLTLQQKLNTYRTLLALLEPYRNPKNNVQPNLVWKDSPLATELGKTRTLAIRVAGRLGEKFGDVQVPATDEGRDIDMSEDANDKVNRVLAGW
;
A
#
# COMPACT_ATOMS: atom_id res chain seq x y z
N MET A 1 18.21 -27.15 -27.06
CA MET A 1 17.95 -25.73 -26.78
C MET A 1 16.49 -25.44 -27.14
N SER A 2 15.56 -25.69 -26.21
CA SER A 2 14.14 -25.38 -26.42
C SER A 2 13.97 -23.89 -26.24
N SER A 3 13.81 -23.15 -27.35
CA SER A 3 13.44 -21.74 -27.30
C SER A 3 12.05 -21.66 -26.65
N HIS A 4 11.97 -21.06 -25.46
CA HIS A 4 10.68 -20.77 -24.83
C HIS A 4 9.91 -19.84 -25.78
N LYS A 5 8.81 -20.36 -26.32
CA LYS A 5 7.93 -19.60 -27.20
C LYS A 5 7.29 -18.49 -26.39
N THR A 6 7.17 -17.31 -26.98
CA THR A 6 6.49 -16.19 -26.32
C THR A 6 5.02 -16.54 -26.07
N ILE A 7 4.40 -15.96 -25.04
CA ILE A 7 2.99 -16.20 -24.71
C ILE A 7 2.08 -15.89 -25.92
N VAL A 8 2.42 -14.83 -26.67
CA VAL A 8 1.75 -14.46 -27.92
C VAL A 8 1.85 -15.57 -28.98
N GLU A 9 3.04 -16.17 -29.16
CA GLU A 9 3.24 -17.27 -30.09
C GLU A 9 2.48 -18.53 -29.65
N GLN A 10 2.39 -18.80 -28.34
CA GLN A 10 1.60 -19.91 -27.80
C GLN A 10 0.10 -19.71 -28.04
N LYS A 11 -0.43 -18.50 -27.78
CA LYS A 11 -1.82 -18.12 -28.08
C LYS A 11 -2.12 -18.28 -29.57
N GLN A 12 -1.21 -17.84 -30.44
CA GLN A 12 -1.33 -17.98 -31.88
C GLN A 12 -1.35 -19.45 -32.32
N GLN A 13 -0.46 -20.28 -31.80
CA GLN A 13 -0.42 -21.73 -32.10
C GLN A 13 -1.68 -22.44 -31.63
N PHE A 14 -2.21 -22.07 -30.45
CA PHE A 14 -3.49 -22.58 -29.97
C PHE A 14 -4.63 -22.25 -30.95
N LEU A 15 -4.79 -20.99 -31.35
CA LEU A 15 -5.84 -20.60 -32.29
C LEU A 15 -5.68 -21.28 -33.66
N GLN A 16 -4.45 -21.45 -34.15
CA GLN A 16 -4.17 -22.19 -35.39
C GLN A 16 -4.59 -23.66 -35.27
N SER A 17 -4.30 -24.31 -34.14
CA SER A 17 -4.71 -25.70 -33.90
C SER A 17 -6.24 -25.81 -33.87
N LYS A 18 -6.95 -24.91 -33.18
CA LYS A 18 -8.41 -24.89 -33.10
C LYS A 18 -9.06 -24.62 -34.45
N LYS A 19 -8.48 -23.71 -35.25
CA LYS A 19 -8.89 -23.49 -36.63
C LYS A 19 -8.78 -24.76 -37.47
N GLN A 20 -7.71 -25.54 -37.31
CA GLN A 20 -7.55 -26.80 -38.04
C GLN A 20 -8.64 -27.81 -37.67
N TYR A 21 -9.06 -27.86 -36.40
CA TYR A 21 -10.18 -28.70 -35.97
C TYR A 21 -11.53 -28.22 -36.53
N LEU A 22 -11.79 -26.91 -36.51
CA LEU A 22 -13.06 -26.32 -36.98
C LEU A 22 -13.20 -26.33 -38.51
N SER A 23 -12.08 -26.30 -39.23
CA SER A 23 -12.05 -26.39 -40.71
C SER A 23 -12.04 -27.83 -41.22
N ARG A 24 -12.02 -28.82 -40.33
CA ARG A 24 -12.09 -30.23 -40.70
C ARG A 24 -13.47 -30.51 -41.30
N GLY A 25 -13.49 -31.08 -42.50
CA GLY A 25 -14.73 -31.49 -43.16
C GLY A 25 -15.49 -32.52 -42.32
N ILE A 26 -16.81 -32.42 -42.36
CA ILE A 26 -17.71 -33.34 -41.70
C ILE A 26 -17.80 -34.59 -42.57
N ALA A 27 -17.53 -35.76 -41.98
CA ALA A 27 -17.78 -37.04 -42.61
C ALA A 27 -19.26 -37.43 -42.42
N PRO A 28 -19.92 -38.03 -43.43
CA PRO A 28 -21.29 -38.49 -43.27
C PRO A 28 -21.35 -39.56 -42.18
N SER A 29 -22.01 -39.25 -41.06
CA SER A 29 -22.16 -40.19 -39.94
C SER A 29 -23.05 -41.37 -40.35
N GLU A 30 -22.82 -42.54 -39.77
CA GLU A 30 -23.64 -43.74 -40.04
C GLU A 30 -25.12 -43.52 -39.75
N LYS A 31 -25.44 -42.71 -38.72
CA LYS A 31 -26.81 -42.29 -38.40
C LYS A 31 -27.44 -41.47 -39.54
N LEU A 32 -26.68 -40.57 -40.15
CA LEU A 32 -27.16 -39.76 -41.27
C LEU A 32 -27.43 -40.64 -42.50
N LYS A 33 -26.56 -41.64 -42.75
CA LYS A 33 -26.77 -42.61 -43.83
C LYS A 33 -28.04 -43.44 -43.60
N GLN A 34 -28.29 -43.89 -42.36
CA GLN A 34 -29.52 -44.62 -42.00
C GLN A 34 -30.77 -43.76 -42.22
N ILE A 35 -30.76 -42.52 -41.74
CA ILE A 35 -31.89 -41.57 -41.92
C ILE A 35 -32.13 -41.28 -43.41
N ALA A 36 -31.08 -41.17 -44.22
CA ALA A 36 -31.22 -40.94 -45.66
C ALA A 36 -31.83 -42.16 -46.38
N LEU A 37 -31.44 -43.37 -45.98
CA LEU A 37 -32.03 -44.62 -46.52
C LEU A 37 -33.50 -44.77 -46.12
N ASP A 38 -33.84 -44.49 -44.86
CA ASP A 38 -35.22 -44.50 -44.37
C ASP A 38 -36.09 -43.42 -45.03
N GLY A 39 -35.47 -42.29 -45.42
CA GLY A 39 -36.10 -41.19 -46.16
C GLY A 39 -36.11 -41.36 -47.68
N GLY A 40 -35.62 -42.48 -48.22
CA GLY A 40 -35.59 -42.74 -49.67
C GLY A 40 -34.62 -41.86 -50.47
N VAL A 41 -33.65 -41.21 -49.81
CA VAL A 41 -32.65 -40.35 -50.45
C VAL A 41 -31.45 -41.19 -50.88
N GLU A 42 -31.07 -41.10 -52.15
CA GLU A 42 -29.88 -41.79 -52.64
C GLU A 42 -28.60 -41.29 -51.95
N LEU A 43 -27.70 -42.23 -51.62
CA LEU A 43 -26.42 -41.94 -50.98
C LEU A 43 -25.52 -41.01 -51.83
N SER A 44 -25.74 -40.97 -53.15
CA SER A 44 -25.09 -40.07 -54.11
C SER A 44 -25.44 -38.59 -53.85
N VAL A 45 -26.73 -38.31 -53.65
CA VAL A 45 -27.26 -36.97 -53.36
C VAL A 45 -26.82 -36.52 -51.97
N LEU A 46 -26.86 -37.43 -50.99
CA LEU A 46 -26.35 -37.15 -49.64
C LEU A 46 -24.86 -36.78 -49.67
N LYS A 47 -24.05 -37.55 -50.41
CA LYS A 47 -22.62 -37.25 -50.59
C LYS A 47 -22.41 -35.89 -51.25
N GLY A 48 -23.17 -35.58 -52.30
CA GLY A 48 -23.11 -34.27 -52.97
C GLY A 48 -23.48 -33.10 -52.04
N ALA A 49 -24.49 -33.28 -51.18
CA ALA A 49 -24.89 -32.29 -50.18
C ALA A 49 -23.80 -32.09 -49.12
N VAL A 50 -23.22 -33.19 -48.60
CA VAL A 50 -22.11 -33.14 -47.63
C VAL A 50 -20.88 -32.48 -48.25
N ASP A 51 -20.56 -32.78 -49.50
CA ASP A 51 -19.44 -32.16 -50.22
C ASP A 51 -19.68 -30.66 -50.43
N LYS A 52 -20.92 -30.23 -50.73
CA LYS A 52 -21.28 -28.82 -50.84
C LYS A 52 -21.14 -28.11 -49.49
N VAL A 53 -21.64 -28.69 -48.40
CA VAL A 53 -21.49 -28.15 -47.04
C VAL A 53 -20.01 -28.04 -46.66
N ASN A 54 -19.20 -29.06 -46.97
CA ASN A 54 -17.77 -29.04 -46.70
C ASN A 54 -17.04 -27.94 -47.51
N ARG A 55 -17.47 -27.65 -48.74
CA ARG A 55 -16.95 -26.52 -49.54
C ARG A 55 -17.31 -25.18 -48.92
N GLU A 56 -18.57 -24.98 -48.55
CA GLU A 56 -19.03 -23.75 -47.88
C GLU A 56 -18.32 -23.55 -46.53
N LEU A 57 -18.16 -24.60 -45.74
CA LEU A 57 -17.42 -24.57 -44.47
C LEU A 57 -15.95 -24.18 -44.67
N LYS A 58 -15.31 -24.70 -45.71
CA LYS A 58 -13.92 -24.33 -46.06
C LYS A 58 -13.82 -22.88 -46.53
N GLN A 59 -14.82 -22.39 -47.25
CA GLN A 59 -14.89 -21.00 -47.70
C GLN A 59 -15.14 -20.03 -46.52
N HIS A 60 -16.05 -20.39 -45.62
CA HIS A 60 -16.34 -19.64 -44.41
C HIS A 60 -15.14 -19.59 -43.46
N SER A 61 -14.51 -20.73 -43.17
CA SER A 61 -13.33 -20.80 -42.30
C SER A 61 -12.14 -20.01 -42.85
N ARG A 62 -11.98 -19.91 -44.19
CA ARG A 62 -10.95 -19.07 -44.82
C ARG A 62 -11.25 -17.57 -44.69
N ARG A 63 -12.53 -17.17 -44.75
CA ARG A 63 -12.95 -15.77 -44.62
C ARG A 63 -12.90 -15.28 -43.18
N VAL A 64 -13.47 -16.06 -42.25
CA VAL A 64 -13.58 -15.67 -40.83
C VAL A 64 -12.24 -15.81 -40.10
N TYR A 65 -11.51 -16.90 -40.32
CA TYR A 65 -10.23 -17.13 -39.67
C TYR A 65 -9.06 -16.74 -40.58
N SER A 66 -9.06 -15.48 -41.06
CA SER A 66 -7.88 -14.91 -41.73
C SER A 66 -6.69 -14.84 -40.77
N ARG A 67 -5.47 -14.86 -41.31
CA ARG A 67 -4.24 -14.71 -40.50
C ARG A 67 -4.23 -13.40 -39.71
N GLN A 68 -4.61 -12.30 -40.36
CA GLN A 68 -4.70 -10.98 -39.74
C GLN A 68 -5.74 -10.96 -38.60
N MET A 69 -6.88 -11.63 -38.80
CA MET A 69 -7.91 -11.73 -37.76
C MET A 69 -7.40 -12.52 -36.55
N SER A 70 -6.66 -13.62 -36.77
CA SER A 70 -6.08 -14.38 -35.66
C SER A 70 -5.02 -13.58 -34.89
N GLU A 71 -4.20 -12.78 -35.58
CA GLU A 71 -3.21 -11.91 -34.94
C GLU A 71 -3.91 -10.82 -34.10
N HIS A 72 -4.95 -10.19 -34.65
CA HIS A 72 -5.76 -9.19 -33.93
C HIS A 72 -6.51 -9.78 -32.72
N VAL A 73 -7.08 -10.99 -32.82
CA VAL A 73 -7.73 -11.64 -31.68
C VAL A 73 -6.71 -11.96 -30.58
N VAL A 74 -5.49 -12.38 -30.94
CA VAL A 74 -4.43 -12.59 -29.94
C VAL A 74 -4.07 -11.29 -29.24
N GLU A 75 -3.93 -10.19 -29.98
CA GLU A 75 -3.66 -8.86 -29.43
C GLU A 75 -4.80 -8.37 -28.53
N GLN A 76 -6.06 -8.60 -28.92
CA GLN A 76 -7.22 -8.30 -28.08
C GLN A 76 -7.24 -9.13 -26.80
N ILE A 77 -6.97 -10.43 -26.88
CA ILE A 77 -6.88 -11.29 -25.69
C ILE A 77 -5.73 -10.84 -24.80
N ASP A 78 -4.61 -10.39 -25.38
CA ASP A 78 -3.50 -9.85 -24.60
C ASP A 78 -3.91 -8.54 -23.92
N THR A 79 -4.50 -7.62 -24.67
CA THR A 79 -5.01 -6.34 -24.14
C THR A 79 -6.03 -6.58 -23.04
N PHE A 80 -6.99 -7.50 -23.23
CA PHE A 80 -7.96 -7.87 -22.20
C PHE A 80 -7.32 -8.57 -21.02
N TYR A 81 -6.28 -9.38 -21.20
CA TYR A 81 -5.57 -10.01 -20.08
C TYR A 81 -4.77 -8.97 -19.28
N TRP A 82 -4.16 -8.00 -19.96
CA TRP A 82 -3.52 -6.86 -19.31
C TRP A 82 -4.54 -5.95 -18.61
N GLU A 83 -5.68 -5.69 -19.25
CA GLU A 83 -6.76 -4.85 -18.70
C GLU A 83 -7.52 -5.55 -17.57
N SER A 84 -7.74 -6.86 -17.65
CA SER A 84 -8.33 -7.67 -16.58
C SER A 84 -7.34 -7.90 -15.46
N GLY A 85 -6.07 -8.09 -15.77
CA GLY A 85 -5.00 -8.14 -14.77
C GLY A 85 -4.76 -6.78 -14.11
N SER A 86 -5.06 -5.65 -14.77
CA SER A 86 -5.09 -4.34 -14.14
C SER A 86 -6.43 -4.05 -13.43
N ARG A 87 -7.56 -4.60 -13.89
CA ARG A 87 -8.86 -4.49 -13.21
C ARG A 87 -8.96 -5.41 -11.99
N ASP A 88 -8.31 -6.56 -11.95
CA ASP A 88 -8.13 -7.28 -10.66
C ASP A 88 -7.23 -6.49 -9.69
N VAL A 89 -6.53 -5.46 -10.16
CA VAL A 89 -5.69 -4.60 -9.31
C VAL A 89 -6.41 -3.27 -8.97
N ASP A 90 -7.33 -2.78 -9.82
CA ASP A 90 -8.07 -1.52 -9.62
C ASP A 90 -9.59 -1.68 -9.32
N ASP A 91 -10.25 -2.75 -9.77
CA ASP A 91 -11.71 -3.05 -9.60
C ASP A 91 -12.00 -4.12 -8.51
N GLU A 92 -11.05 -4.98 -8.12
CA GLU A 92 -11.14 -5.72 -6.81
C GLU A 92 -10.99 -4.76 -5.62
N ALA A 93 -10.58 -3.50 -5.84
CA ALA A 93 -10.70 -2.44 -4.85
C ALA A 93 -12.12 -1.84 -4.76
N ILE A 94 -13.05 -2.21 -5.66
CA ILE A 94 -14.36 -1.54 -5.78
C ILE A 94 -15.57 -2.51 -5.86
N ASP A 95 -15.44 -3.77 -6.30
CA ASP A 95 -16.63 -4.62 -6.55
C ASP A 95 -16.61 -6.06 -6.00
N THR A 96 -16.03 -6.28 -4.81
CA THR A 96 -16.37 -7.44 -3.96
C THR A 96 -17.33 -7.02 -2.86
N THR A 97 -18.60 -6.87 -3.24
CA THR A 97 -19.74 -6.81 -2.30
C THR A 97 -20.07 -8.17 -1.66
N THR A 98 -19.06 -9.04 -1.46
CA THR A 98 -19.20 -10.29 -0.72
C THR A 98 -17.94 -10.49 0.14
N ASP A 99 -18.11 -10.41 1.46
CA ASP A 99 -17.13 -10.63 2.53
C ASP A 99 -16.12 -9.51 2.86
N MET A 100 -16.66 -8.39 3.35
CA MET A 100 -15.95 -7.27 4.02
C MET A 100 -15.24 -7.66 5.35
N THR A 101 -14.83 -8.92 5.52
CA THR A 101 -14.10 -9.38 6.72
C THR A 101 -12.75 -10.02 6.44
N ASP A 102 -12.41 -10.33 5.18
CA ASP A 102 -11.13 -10.99 4.85
C ASP A 102 -10.07 -10.06 4.20
N ASP A 103 -10.44 -8.86 3.75
CA ASP A 103 -9.50 -7.89 3.16
C ASP A 103 -8.51 -7.27 4.15
N GLU A 104 -8.75 -7.38 5.46
CA GLU A 104 -7.83 -6.85 6.48
C GLU A 104 -6.50 -7.64 6.53
N HIS A 105 -6.48 -8.85 5.96
CA HIS A 105 -5.32 -9.74 5.96
C HIS A 105 -4.72 -10.02 4.57
N ALA A 106 -5.23 -9.38 3.51
CA ALA A 106 -4.71 -9.55 2.16
C ALA A 106 -3.39 -8.78 1.97
N ILE A 107 -2.32 -9.51 1.64
CA ILE A 107 -0.99 -8.96 1.33
C ILE A 107 -0.75 -9.10 -0.16
N TYR A 108 -0.50 -7.98 -0.83
CA TYR A 108 -0.26 -7.96 -2.27
C TYR A 108 1.22 -8.23 -2.60
N GLN A 109 1.48 -8.85 -3.74
CA GLN A 109 2.82 -9.15 -4.26
C GLN A 109 3.52 -7.85 -4.69
N GLY A 110 4.04 -7.11 -3.72
CA GLY A 110 4.60 -5.77 -3.90
C GLY A 110 4.53 -4.91 -2.63
N GLU A 111 3.77 -5.33 -1.62
CA GLU A 111 3.77 -4.67 -0.32
C GLU A 111 5.13 -4.83 0.38
N ASP A 112 5.62 -3.73 0.92
CA ASP A 112 6.89 -3.68 1.62
C ASP A 112 6.73 -4.18 3.05
N LEU A 113 7.21 -5.40 3.31
CA LEU A 113 7.21 -6.03 4.64
C LEU A 113 8.08 -5.31 5.68
N THR A 114 8.78 -4.23 5.31
CA THR A 114 9.39 -3.36 6.32
C THR A 114 8.37 -2.46 6.99
N GLN A 115 7.18 -2.20 6.42
CA GLN A 115 6.22 -1.26 6.99
C GLN A 115 5.38 -1.91 8.10
N ASP A 116 5.26 -1.24 9.26
CA ASP A 116 4.55 -1.81 10.41
C ASP A 116 3.07 -2.05 10.12
N ALA A 117 2.47 -1.23 9.25
CA ALA A 117 1.10 -1.42 8.78
C ALA A 117 0.91 -2.71 7.99
N VAL A 118 1.86 -3.06 7.11
CA VAL A 118 1.83 -4.30 6.32
C VAL A 118 2.12 -5.52 7.21
N ILE A 119 3.06 -5.39 8.15
CA ILE A 119 3.35 -6.45 9.12
C ILE A 119 2.12 -6.79 9.97
N ALA A 120 1.27 -5.80 10.29
CA ALA A 120 0.04 -6.01 11.05
C ALA A 120 -1.04 -6.78 10.26
N LYS A 121 -1.02 -6.72 8.93
CA LYS A 121 -1.94 -7.48 8.07
C LYS A 121 -1.61 -8.97 8.01
N LEU A 122 -0.37 -9.37 8.33
CA LEU A 122 0.06 -10.77 8.25
C LEU A 122 -0.84 -11.68 9.10
N PRO A 123 -1.35 -12.78 8.52
CA PRO A 123 -2.18 -13.72 9.25
C PRO A 123 -1.36 -14.43 10.35
N THR A 124 -2.03 -14.87 11.40
CA THR A 124 -1.37 -15.59 12.51
C THR A 124 -1.02 -17.03 12.14
N ARG A 125 -1.64 -17.59 11.10
CA ARG A 125 -1.43 -18.94 10.58
C ARG A 125 -1.27 -18.91 9.06
N TRP A 126 -0.42 -19.77 8.52
CA TRP A 126 -0.24 -19.93 7.09
C TRP A 126 -1.19 -21.03 6.61
N ASP A 127 -2.14 -20.69 5.73
CA ASP A 127 -3.12 -21.68 5.26
C ASP A 127 -2.59 -22.41 4.02
N THR A 128 -1.87 -23.51 4.24
CA THR A 128 -1.31 -24.37 3.17
C THR A 128 -2.39 -25.02 2.29
N SER A 129 -3.67 -24.92 2.66
CA SER A 129 -4.78 -25.54 1.93
C SER A 129 -5.12 -24.85 0.61
N SER A 130 -4.79 -23.55 0.48
CA SER A 130 -5.08 -22.74 -0.71
C SER A 130 -3.93 -22.70 -1.73
N ASP A 131 -2.78 -23.28 -1.40
CA ASP A 131 -1.61 -23.23 -2.26
C ASP A 131 -1.72 -24.30 -3.39
N PRO A 132 -1.68 -23.92 -4.68
CA PRO A 132 -1.69 -24.88 -5.78
C PRO A 132 -0.50 -25.83 -5.66
N THR A 133 -0.77 -27.14 -5.66
CA THR A 133 0.20 -28.21 -5.43
C THR A 133 1.57 -27.91 -6.04
N PRO A 134 2.63 -27.75 -5.23
CA PRO A 134 3.94 -27.32 -5.74
C PRO A 134 4.49 -28.38 -6.68
N SER A 135 4.93 -27.91 -7.84
CA SER A 135 5.66 -28.74 -8.81
C SER A 135 7.02 -29.09 -8.21
N SER A 136 7.09 -30.26 -7.58
CA SER A 136 8.28 -31.06 -7.23
C SER A 136 9.63 -30.33 -7.30
N ALA A 137 9.97 -29.50 -6.29
CA ALA A 137 11.34 -29.12 -5.90
C ALA A 137 11.41 -28.03 -4.81
N GLU A 138 10.34 -27.29 -4.56
CA GLU A 138 10.35 -26.20 -3.57
C GLU A 138 10.19 -26.78 -2.15
N GLU A 139 11.11 -26.41 -1.24
CA GLU A 139 11.07 -26.77 0.17
C GLU A 139 9.66 -26.54 0.74
N HIS A 140 9.07 -27.58 1.33
CA HIS A 140 7.85 -27.41 2.10
C HIS A 140 8.16 -26.43 3.24
N VAL A 141 7.67 -25.19 3.14
CA VAL A 141 7.75 -24.24 4.24
C VAL A 141 6.77 -24.72 5.30
N ASP A 142 7.31 -25.20 6.41
CA ASP A 142 6.50 -25.65 7.53
C ASP A 142 5.84 -24.44 8.23
N GLN A 143 4.69 -24.68 8.87
CA GLN A 143 3.99 -23.67 9.66
C GLN A 143 4.88 -23.08 10.77
N ASP A 144 5.79 -23.88 11.32
CA ASP A 144 6.74 -23.46 12.36
C ASP A 144 7.78 -22.46 11.82
N ASP A 145 8.24 -22.66 10.58
CA ASP A 145 9.18 -21.74 9.93
C ASP A 145 8.53 -20.38 9.71
N TYR A 146 7.27 -20.36 9.27
CA TYR A 146 6.49 -19.14 9.12
C TYR A 146 6.35 -18.36 10.44
N LEU A 147 6.00 -19.05 11.53
CA LEU A 147 5.88 -18.41 12.85
C LEU A 147 7.23 -17.87 13.35
N SER A 148 8.32 -18.60 13.12
CA SER A 148 9.66 -18.12 13.44
C SER A 148 10.04 -16.86 12.65
N ALA A 149 9.61 -16.77 11.39
CA ALA A 149 9.84 -15.61 10.53
C ALA A 149 9.02 -14.39 10.98
N ILE A 150 7.73 -14.56 11.32
CA ILE A 150 6.89 -13.47 11.84
C ILE A 150 7.44 -12.92 13.15
N THR A 151 7.77 -13.79 14.11
CA THR A 151 8.29 -13.35 15.41
C THR A 151 9.60 -12.59 15.25
N ARG A 152 10.48 -13.04 14.34
CA ARG A 152 11.69 -12.32 13.97
C ARG A 152 11.35 -10.96 13.34
N LEU A 153 10.40 -10.90 12.41
CA LEU A 153 9.99 -9.67 11.74
C LEU A 153 9.43 -8.64 12.74
N GLN A 154 8.57 -9.07 13.65
CA GLN A 154 8.03 -8.23 14.73
C GLN A 154 9.12 -7.74 15.70
N SER A 155 10.11 -8.58 16.02
CA SER A 155 11.24 -8.15 16.87
C SER A 155 12.09 -7.06 16.19
N LEU A 156 12.30 -7.18 14.88
CA LEU A 156 13.07 -6.21 14.08
C LEU A 156 12.29 -4.90 13.89
N SER A 157 10.98 -4.96 13.68
CA SER A 157 10.13 -3.77 13.58
C SER A 157 10.12 -2.99 14.90
N ALA A 158 9.97 -3.69 16.04
CA ALA A 158 10.09 -3.08 17.36
C ALA A 158 11.47 -2.43 17.57
N HIS A 159 12.55 -3.10 17.18
CA HIS A 159 13.90 -2.52 17.26
C HIS A 159 14.03 -1.24 16.42
N ARG A 160 13.51 -1.26 15.18
CA ARG A 160 13.50 -0.09 14.29
C ARG A 160 12.74 1.08 14.92
N LEU A 161 11.57 0.84 15.51
CA LEU A 161 10.80 1.89 16.19
C LEU A 161 11.58 2.53 17.33
N THR A 162 12.27 1.73 18.17
CA THR A 162 13.10 2.29 19.25
C THR A 162 14.26 3.15 18.71
N LEU A 163 14.88 2.75 17.61
CA LEU A 163 15.95 3.53 16.97
C LEU A 163 15.41 4.82 16.35
N GLN A 164 14.26 4.77 15.70
CA GLN A 164 13.61 5.97 15.16
C GLN A 164 13.22 6.96 16.25
N GLN A 165 12.71 6.47 17.39
CA GLN A 165 12.44 7.30 18.56
C GLN A 165 13.71 7.97 19.08
N LYS A 166 14.80 7.21 19.26
CA LYS A 166 16.12 7.75 19.66
C LYS A 166 16.63 8.79 18.66
N LEU A 167 16.48 8.53 17.36
CA LEU A 167 16.87 9.49 16.32
C LEU A 167 16.06 10.78 16.46
N ASN A 168 14.74 10.66 16.64
CA ASN A 168 13.86 11.82 16.81
C ASN A 168 14.23 12.61 18.08
N THR A 169 14.52 11.96 19.21
CA THR A 169 14.97 12.67 20.41
C THR A 169 16.29 13.40 20.19
N TYR A 170 17.25 12.81 19.47
CA TYR A 170 18.49 13.49 19.12
C TYR A 170 18.27 14.65 18.16
N ARG A 171 17.36 14.53 17.17
CA ARG A 171 16.99 15.64 16.28
C ARG A 171 16.32 16.78 17.03
N THR A 172 15.41 16.48 17.96
CA THR A 172 14.76 17.51 18.78
C THR A 172 15.77 18.19 19.69
N LEU A 173 16.70 17.44 20.29
CA LEU A 173 17.76 18.01 21.13
C LEU A 173 18.68 18.90 20.29
N LEU A 174 19.07 18.45 19.10
CA LEU A 174 19.87 19.25 18.17
C LEU A 174 19.14 20.53 17.78
N ALA A 175 17.83 20.47 17.50
CA ALA A 175 17.02 21.65 17.22
C ALA A 175 16.97 22.61 18.41
N LEU A 176 16.85 22.11 19.65
CA LEU A 176 16.93 22.94 20.86
C LEU A 176 18.32 23.56 21.08
N LEU A 177 19.38 22.92 20.58
CA LEU A 177 20.74 23.44 20.61
C LEU A 177 21.04 24.44 19.48
N GLU A 178 20.24 24.49 18.43
CA GLU A 178 20.46 25.37 17.29
C GLU A 178 20.55 26.86 17.69
N PRO A 179 19.70 27.41 18.59
CA PRO A 179 19.82 28.78 19.05
C PRO A 179 21.15 29.08 19.76
N TYR A 180 21.77 28.09 20.40
CA TYR A 180 23.06 28.24 21.09
C TYR A 180 24.25 28.27 20.13
N ARG A 181 24.06 27.97 18.84
CA ARG A 181 25.13 28.06 17.83
C ARG A 181 25.59 29.50 17.61
N ASN A 182 24.69 30.47 17.73
CA ASN A 182 24.96 31.90 17.68
C ASN A 182 24.31 32.63 18.86
N PRO A 183 24.86 32.46 20.09
CA PRO A 183 24.19 32.90 21.31
C PRO A 183 24.06 34.43 21.38
N LYS A 184 24.97 35.19 20.75
CA LYS A 184 24.91 36.66 20.69
C LYS A 184 23.69 37.19 19.94
N ASN A 185 23.23 36.47 18.91
CA ASN A 185 22.13 36.93 18.06
C ASN A 185 20.78 36.31 18.45
N ASN A 186 20.78 35.06 18.95
CA ASN A 186 19.54 34.33 19.21
C ASN A 186 19.16 34.30 20.69
N VAL A 187 20.14 34.18 21.60
CA VAL A 187 19.89 34.00 23.04
C VAL A 187 19.96 35.35 23.76
N GLN A 188 21.04 36.10 23.59
CA GLN A 188 21.27 37.38 24.29
C GLN A 188 20.15 38.43 24.16
N PRO A 189 19.50 38.68 23.00
CA PRO A 189 18.42 39.66 22.94
C PRO A 189 17.15 39.23 23.70
N ASN A 190 17.00 37.93 23.96
CA ASN A 190 15.89 37.36 24.72
C ASN A 190 16.16 37.27 26.22
N LEU A 191 17.37 37.64 26.69
CA LEU A 191 17.67 37.73 28.13
C LEU A 191 17.25 39.09 28.68
N VAL A 192 16.71 39.10 29.90
CA VAL A 192 16.42 40.33 30.64
C VAL A 192 17.67 40.79 31.37
N TRP A 193 18.46 41.66 30.74
CA TRP A 193 19.52 42.45 31.41
C TRP A 193 19.20 43.96 31.28
N LYS A 194 19.94 44.83 31.98
CA LYS A 194 19.66 46.28 32.04
C LYS A 194 19.55 46.96 30.66
N ASP A 195 20.38 46.54 29.69
CA ASP A 195 20.43 47.10 28.34
C ASP A 195 19.77 46.19 27.28
N SER A 196 18.80 45.36 27.68
CA SER A 196 18.19 44.37 26.78
C SER A 196 17.04 45.02 26.02
N PRO A 197 16.88 44.74 24.71
CA PRO A 197 15.66 45.07 24.00
C PRO A 197 14.41 44.59 24.77
N LEU A 198 14.45 43.39 25.34
CA LEU A 198 13.34 42.82 26.10
C LEU A 198 13.01 43.62 27.38
N ALA A 199 14.02 44.13 28.08
CA ALA A 199 13.81 44.93 29.30
C ALA A 199 13.06 46.25 29.01
N THR A 200 13.33 46.85 27.85
CA THR A 200 12.61 48.06 27.41
C THR A 200 11.14 47.77 27.08
N GLU A 201 10.86 46.66 26.41
CA GLU A 201 9.49 46.23 26.12
C GLU A 201 8.73 45.87 27.40
N LEU A 202 9.39 45.20 28.36
CA LEU A 202 8.80 44.83 29.64
C LEU A 202 8.50 46.07 30.52
N GLY A 203 9.31 47.12 30.41
CA GLY A 203 9.02 48.43 31.02
C GLY A 203 7.78 49.11 30.41
N LYS A 204 7.63 49.02 29.08
CA LYS A 204 6.43 49.53 28.38
C LYS A 204 5.18 48.75 28.76
N THR A 205 5.25 47.42 28.83
CA THR A 205 4.12 46.59 29.26
C THR A 205 3.75 46.84 30.71
N ARG A 206 4.72 47.02 31.62
CA ARG A 206 4.44 47.43 33.02
C ARG A 206 3.68 48.75 33.07
N THR A 207 4.12 49.74 32.30
CA THR A 207 3.47 51.06 32.27
C THR A 207 2.05 50.96 31.68
N LEU A 208 1.86 50.18 30.62
CA LEU A 208 0.54 49.91 30.05
C LEU A 208 -0.35 49.15 31.05
N ALA A 209 0.16 48.15 31.76
CA ALA A 209 -0.57 47.40 32.77
C ALA A 209 -1.04 48.30 33.91
N ILE A 210 -0.20 49.22 34.40
CA ILE A 210 -0.58 50.22 35.42
C ILE A 210 -1.70 51.12 34.90
N ARG A 211 -1.60 51.61 33.66
CA ARG A 211 -2.65 52.46 33.06
C ARG A 211 -3.95 51.70 32.82
N VAL A 212 -3.87 50.44 32.39
CA VAL A 212 -5.03 49.57 32.20
C VAL A 212 -5.69 49.27 33.55
N ALA A 213 -4.92 48.92 34.57
CA ALA A 213 -5.42 48.70 35.93
C ALA A 213 -6.10 49.96 36.49
N GLY A 214 -5.48 51.13 36.34
CA GLY A 214 -6.08 52.41 36.75
C GLY A 214 -7.39 52.70 36.02
N ARG A 215 -7.43 52.54 34.69
CA ARG A 215 -8.64 52.78 33.88
C ARG A 215 -9.74 51.73 34.11
N LEU A 216 -9.37 50.50 34.47
CA LEU A 216 -10.31 49.44 34.83
C LEU A 216 -10.90 49.70 36.22
N GLY A 217 -10.10 50.13 37.19
CA GLY A 217 -10.56 50.58 38.51
C GLY A 217 -11.51 51.78 38.43
N GLU A 218 -11.25 52.73 37.52
CA GLU A 218 -12.15 53.86 37.26
C GLU A 218 -13.49 53.43 36.61
N LYS A 219 -13.49 52.39 35.77
CA LYS A 219 -14.68 51.93 35.04
C LYS A 219 -15.53 50.88 35.75
N PHE A 220 -14.92 50.02 36.57
CA PHE A 220 -15.60 48.87 37.16
C PHE A 220 -15.72 48.95 38.70
N GLY A 221 -15.25 50.03 39.32
CA GLY A 221 -15.08 50.08 40.77
C GLY A 221 -14.05 49.05 41.23
N ASP A 222 -13.71 49.06 42.52
CA ASP A 222 -12.69 48.19 43.12
C ASP A 222 -13.12 46.71 43.04
N VAL A 223 -12.94 46.09 41.88
CA VAL A 223 -13.01 44.64 41.73
C VAL A 223 -11.76 44.13 42.41
N GLN A 224 -11.90 43.72 43.68
CA GLN A 224 -10.89 42.94 44.39
C GLN A 224 -10.62 41.66 43.60
N VAL A 225 -9.66 41.73 42.69
CA VAL A 225 -8.91 40.55 42.28
C VAL A 225 -8.09 40.16 43.51
N PRO A 226 -8.17 38.90 43.98
CA PRO A 226 -7.36 38.48 45.12
C PRO A 226 -5.91 38.70 44.72
N ALA A 227 -5.26 39.66 45.37
CA ALA A 227 -3.85 39.88 45.23
C ALA A 227 -3.17 38.56 45.59
N THR A 228 -2.54 37.93 44.60
CA THR A 228 -1.45 37.01 44.87
C THR A 228 -0.45 37.78 45.72
N ASP A 229 -0.27 37.28 46.93
CA ASP A 229 0.58 37.72 48.03
C ASP A 229 2.01 38.05 47.55
N GLU A 230 2.21 39.24 46.97
CA GLU A 230 3.53 39.83 46.73
C GLU A 230 4.02 40.44 48.04
N GLY A 231 4.40 39.55 48.96
CA GLY A 231 4.92 39.90 50.28
C GLY A 231 5.83 38.85 50.90
N ARG A 232 6.26 37.83 50.14
CA ARG A 232 7.37 36.97 50.53
C ARG A 232 8.61 37.37 49.76
N ASP A 233 9.45 38.16 50.43
CA ASP A 233 10.89 38.08 50.20
C ASP A 233 11.29 36.62 50.40
N ILE A 234 11.40 35.88 49.29
CA ILE A 234 12.11 34.62 49.27
C ILE A 234 13.56 35.02 49.38
N ASP A 235 14.07 35.01 50.61
CA ASP A 235 15.49 35.08 50.87
C ASP A 235 16.15 33.92 50.11
N MET A 236 16.75 34.23 48.96
CA MET A 236 17.56 33.32 48.17
C MET A 236 18.92 33.15 48.88
N SER A 237 18.89 32.83 50.16
CA SER A 237 20.07 32.55 50.97
C SER A 237 20.55 31.14 50.65
N GLU A 238 21.79 31.04 50.16
CA GLU A 238 22.80 29.96 50.27
C GLU A 238 22.42 28.48 49.95
N ASP A 239 21.20 28.01 50.26
CA ASP A 239 20.71 26.64 50.08
C ASP A 239 20.61 26.19 48.60
N ALA A 240 20.47 27.13 47.66
CA ALA A 240 20.38 26.82 46.23
C ALA A 240 21.72 26.31 45.69
N ASN A 241 22.84 26.87 46.15
CA ASN A 241 24.18 26.43 45.76
C ASN A 241 24.52 25.06 46.35
N ASP A 242 24.07 24.78 47.57
CA ASP A 242 24.29 23.49 48.23
C ASP A 242 23.47 22.37 47.57
N LYS A 243 22.27 22.67 47.08
CA LYS A 243 21.50 21.73 46.24
C LYS A 243 22.19 21.43 44.92
N VAL A 244 22.75 22.43 44.25
CA VAL A 244 23.49 22.24 42.99
C VAL A 244 24.76 21.41 43.23
N ASN A 245 25.52 21.69 44.29
CA ASN A 245 26.71 20.92 44.65
C ASN A 245 26.40 19.46 45.01
N ARG A 246 25.26 19.19 45.66
CA ARG A 246 24.82 17.82 45.99
C ARG A 246 24.43 17.02 44.73
N VAL A 247 23.90 17.67 43.70
CA VAL A 247 23.59 17.02 42.41
C VAL A 247 24.87 16.75 41.62
N LEU A 248 25.85 17.67 41.66
CA LEU A 248 27.14 17.48 40.99
C LEU A 248 28.02 16.40 41.64
N ALA A 249 27.90 16.18 42.96
CA ALA A 249 28.60 15.11 43.66
C ALA A 249 28.03 13.70 43.41
N GLY A 250 26.85 13.61 42.78
CA GLY A 250 26.19 12.35 42.44
C GLY A 250 26.44 11.87 40.99
N TRP A 251 27.27 12.59 40.24
CA TRP A 251 27.71 12.24 38.88
C TRP A 251 29.13 11.70 38.87
#